data_AF-A0A2S8PFP5-F1
#
_entry.id   AF-A0A2S8PFP5-F1
#
_cell.length_a   1.000
_cell.length_b   1.000
_cell.length_c   1.000
_cell.angle_alpha   90.00
_cell.angle_beta   90.00
_cell.angle_gamma   90.00
#
_symmetry.space_group_name_H-M   'P 1'
#
loop_
_entity.id
_entity.type
_entity.pdbx_description
1 polymer ?
#
loop_
_entity_poly.entity_id
_entity_poly.type
_entity_poly.pdbx_seq_one_letter_code
_entity_poly.pdbx_strand_id
1 'polypeptide(L)'
;MDRQEGCKGCSESVQVSPEKLQRLVEIATRGRETASEEVYRRRIGQCEQCPGLQYGTTCQYCGCLVEVKTRLLESACPYPFAPKWS
;
A
#
# COMPACT_ATOMS: atom_id res chain seq x y z
N MET A 1 -6.37 -38.57 8.16
CA MET A 1 -6.75 -37.14 8.20
C MET A 1 -6.54 -36.58 6.81
N ASP A 2 -7.58 -36.63 5.98
CA ASP A 2 -7.52 -36.09 4.62
C ASP A 2 -7.97 -34.63 4.69
N ARG A 3 -7.03 -33.69 4.59
CA ARG A 3 -7.36 -32.26 4.50
C ARG A 3 -7.73 -31.95 3.06
N GLN A 4 -9.03 -31.95 2.85
CA GLN A 4 -9.75 -31.40 1.70
C GLN A 4 -9.30 -29.97 1.34
N GLU A 5 -9.39 -29.71 0.03
CA GLU A 5 -9.49 -28.42 -0.67
C GLU A 5 -8.25 -27.51 -0.65
N GLY A 6 -7.86 -27.09 -1.86
CA GLY A 6 -6.62 -26.37 -2.14
C GLY A 6 -6.39 -25.13 -1.27
N CYS A 7 -5.13 -24.70 -1.19
CA CYS A 7 -4.74 -23.53 -0.42
C CYS A 7 -5.60 -22.31 -0.81
N LYS A 8 -6.19 -21.63 0.19
CA LYS A 8 -6.94 -20.37 0.00
C LYS A 8 -6.17 -19.34 -0.85
N GLY A 9 -4.84 -19.33 -0.75
CA GLY A 9 -3.98 -18.44 -1.54
C GLY A 9 -3.86 -18.80 -3.02
N CYS A 10 -4.20 -20.04 -3.42
CA CYS A 10 -4.20 -20.50 -4.81
C CYS A 10 -5.54 -20.25 -5.52
N SER A 11 -6.62 -20.03 -4.77
CA SER A 11 -7.99 -19.89 -5.30
C SER A 11 -8.57 -18.48 -5.20
N GLU A 12 -8.04 -17.61 -4.33
CA GLU A 12 -8.55 -16.25 -4.13
C GLU A 12 -7.79 -15.22 -4.97
N SER A 13 -8.53 -14.29 -5.61
CA SER A 13 -7.95 -13.14 -6.28
C SER A 13 -7.66 -12.02 -5.27
N VAL A 14 -6.41 -11.55 -5.24
CA VAL A 14 -5.94 -10.49 -4.33
C VAL A 14 -6.20 -9.08 -4.91
N GLN A 15 -6.81 -8.99 -6.10
CA GLN A 15 -7.01 -7.71 -6.79
C GLN A 15 -8.12 -6.88 -6.14
N VAL A 16 -7.76 -5.67 -5.71
CA VAL A 16 -8.69 -4.69 -5.12
C VAL A 16 -9.19 -3.78 -6.25
N SER A 17 -10.52 -3.65 -6.41
CA SER A 17 -11.07 -2.69 -7.37
C SER A 17 -10.70 -1.25 -6.98
N PRO A 18 -10.57 -0.32 -7.94
CA PRO A 18 -10.23 1.07 -7.64
C PRO A 18 -11.18 1.73 -6.63
N GLU A 19 -12.48 1.45 -6.74
CA GLU A 19 -13.50 1.98 -5.83
C GLU A 19 -13.32 1.47 -4.40
N LYS A 20 -13.02 0.17 -4.25
CA LYS A 20 -12.74 -0.44 -2.95
C LYS A 20 -11.45 0.11 -2.36
N LEU A 21 -10.43 0.34 -3.19
CA LEU A 21 -9.17 0.92 -2.76
C LEU A 21 -9.38 2.33 -2.21
N GLN A 22 -10.09 3.20 -2.95
CA GLN A 22 -10.39 4.56 -2.49
C GLN A 22 -11.13 4.57 -1.16
N ARG A 23 -12.12 3.68 -0.99
CA ARG A 23 -12.85 3.55 0.28
C ARG A 23 -11.93 3.11 1.43
N LEU A 24 -11.02 2.16 1.18
CA LEU A 24 -10.04 1.72 2.19
C LEU A 24 -9.08 2.85 2.55
N VAL A 25 -8.64 3.64 1.58
CA VAL A 25 -7.78 4.80 1.80
C VAL A 25 -8.48 5.82 2.68
N GLU A 26 -9.72 6.19 2.34
CA GLU A 26 -10.51 7.14 3.13
C GLU A 26 -10.65 6.69 4.59
N ILE A 27 -10.99 5.41 4.81
CA ILE A 27 -11.11 4.84 6.17
C ILE A 27 -9.77 4.88 6.90
N ALA A 28 -8.67 4.52 6.24
CA ALA A 28 -7.35 4.43 6.86
C ALA A 28 -6.70 5.79 7.16
N THR A 29 -7.10 6.85 6.45
CA THR A 29 -6.63 8.23 6.69
C THR A 29 -7.54 9.03 7.61
N ARG A 30 -8.77 8.58 7.86
CA ARG A 30 -9.75 9.28 8.70
C ARG A 30 -9.20 9.52 10.10
N GLY A 31 -9.23 10.79 10.55
CA GLY A 31 -8.76 11.20 11.88
C GLY A 31 -7.24 11.21 12.04
N ARG A 32 -6.48 11.14 10.94
CA ARG A 32 -5.01 11.19 10.94
C ARG A 32 -4.56 12.40 10.12
N GLU A 33 -3.41 12.95 10.49
CA GLU A 33 -2.80 14.03 9.72
C GLU A 33 -2.31 13.52 8.37
N THR A 34 -2.71 14.23 7.32
CA THR A 34 -2.32 13.92 5.94
C THR A 34 -1.28 14.92 5.47
N ALA A 35 -0.28 14.42 4.75
CA ALA A 35 0.67 15.24 4.04
C ALA A 35 -0.03 16.11 2.99
N SER A 36 0.64 17.20 2.57
CA SER A 36 0.14 18.01 1.47
C SER A 36 0.03 17.18 0.18
N GLU A 37 -0.84 17.62 -0.71
CA GLU A 37 -1.06 16.98 -2.01
C GLU A 37 0.25 16.85 -2.82
N GLU A 38 1.13 17.85 -2.75
CA GLU A 38 2.45 17.83 -3.39
C GLU A 38 3.37 16.73 -2.82
N VAL A 39 3.40 16.60 -1.49
CA VAL A 39 4.19 15.56 -0.82
C VAL A 39 3.63 14.18 -1.16
N TYR A 40 2.29 14.03 -1.14
CA TYR A 40 1.62 12.81 -1.55
C TYR A 40 2.00 12.41 -2.99
N ARG A 41 1.85 13.31 -3.96
CA ARG A 41 2.19 13.06 -5.38
C ARG A 41 3.66 12.67 -5.56
N ARG A 42 4.57 13.33 -4.85
CA ARG A 42 5.99 12.98 -4.89
C ARG A 42 6.22 11.56 -4.35
N ARG A 43 5.63 11.23 -3.19
CA ARG A 43 5.81 9.92 -2.54
C ARG A 43 5.17 8.79 -3.36
N ILE A 44 3.98 8.98 -3.93
CA ILE A 44 3.33 7.95 -4.75
C ILE A 44 4.09 7.69 -6.06
N GLY A 45 4.61 8.73 -6.72
CA GLY A 45 5.45 8.56 -7.90
C GLY A 45 6.75 7.80 -7.63
N GLN A 46 7.29 7.86 -6.40
CA GLN A 46 8.40 7.01 -5.98
C GLN A 46 7.99 5.55 -5.77
N CYS A 47 6.78 5.30 -5.26
CA CYS A 47 6.23 3.95 -5.10
C CYS A 47 5.95 3.27 -6.45
N GLU A 48 5.43 4.00 -7.43
CA GLU A 48 5.14 3.50 -8.79
C GLU A 48 6.38 2.96 -9.50
N GLN A 49 7.54 3.54 -9.23
CA GLN A 49 8.84 3.12 -9.79
C GLN A 49 9.58 2.13 -8.89
N CYS A 50 9.01 1.76 -7.74
CA CYS A 50 9.69 0.93 -6.76
C CYS A 50 9.55 -0.56 -7.13
N PRO A 51 10.66 -1.33 -7.19
CA PRO A 51 10.59 -2.79 -7.29
C PRO A 51 9.80 -3.43 -6.13
N GLY A 52 9.67 -2.67 -5.04
CA GLY A 52 8.86 -2.93 -3.87
C GLY A 52 7.36 -3.08 -4.11
N LEU A 53 6.83 -2.49 -5.18
CA LEU A 53 5.39 -2.39 -5.40
C LEU A 53 4.83 -3.71 -5.93
N GLN A 54 3.87 -4.27 -5.21
CA GLN A 54 3.18 -5.50 -5.54
C GLN A 54 1.74 -5.19 -5.91
N TYR A 55 1.24 -5.86 -6.94
CA TYR A 55 -0.14 -5.73 -7.41
C TYR A 55 -0.58 -4.27 -7.69
N GLY A 56 0.38 -3.40 -8.00
CA GLY A 56 0.17 -1.97 -8.25
C GLY A 56 -0.26 -1.14 -7.03
N THR A 57 -0.42 -1.74 -5.84
CA THR A 57 -1.07 -1.07 -4.71
C THR A 57 -0.43 -1.33 -3.35
N THR A 58 0.37 -2.38 -3.20
CA THR A 58 0.87 -2.84 -1.89
C THR A 58 2.39 -2.83 -1.83
N CYS A 59 2.95 -2.29 -0.75
CA CYS A 59 4.40 -2.33 -0.51
C CYS A 59 4.82 -3.71 0.03
N GLN A 60 5.77 -4.39 -0.62
CA GLN A 60 6.26 -5.69 -0.13
C GLN A 60 6.97 -5.61 1.23
N TYR A 61 7.55 -4.47 1.58
CA TYR A 61 8.38 -4.33 2.79
C TYR A 61 7.57 -4.11 4.06
N CYS A 62 6.38 -3.51 3.96
CA CYS A 62 5.51 -3.27 5.13
C CYS A 62 4.09 -3.83 5.00
N GLY A 63 3.70 -4.33 3.82
CA GLY A 63 2.35 -4.83 3.55
C GLY A 63 1.26 -3.76 3.48
N CYS A 64 1.60 -2.47 3.60
CA CYS A 64 0.61 -1.39 3.53
C CYS A 64 0.24 -1.05 2.08
N LEU A 65 -1.00 -0.58 1.90
CA LEU A 65 -1.42 0.11 0.68
C LEU A 65 -0.59 1.39 0.51
N VAL A 66 0.07 1.53 -0.64
CA VAL A 66 0.97 2.68 -0.89
C VAL A 66 0.20 3.99 -0.89
N GLU A 67 -1.02 4.01 -1.42
CA GLU A 67 -1.95 5.16 -1.35
C GLU A 67 -2.19 5.67 0.07
N VAL A 68 -2.34 4.77 1.05
CA VAL A 68 -2.46 5.16 2.46
C VAL A 68 -1.12 5.66 2.98
N LYS A 69 -0.06 4.89 2.74
CA LYS A 69 1.25 5.15 3.31
C LYS A 69 1.79 6.50 2.86
N THR A 70 1.61 6.89 1.59
CA THR A 70 2.13 8.15 1.06
C THR A 70 1.34 9.38 1.51
N ARG A 71 0.06 9.21 1.86
CA ARG A 71 -0.83 10.28 2.37
C ARG A 71 -0.60 10.64 3.83
N LEU A 72 -0.14 9.72 4.67
CA LEU A 72 0.05 10.00 6.10
C LEU A 72 1.27 10.91 6.32
N LEU A 73 1.11 11.98 7.09
CA LEU A 73 2.15 12.98 7.33
C LEU A 73 3.41 12.33 7.94
N GLU A 74 3.22 11.68 9.08
CA GLU A 74 4.23 11.00 9.92
C GLU A 74 4.76 9.67 9.33
N SER A 75 4.51 9.39 8.05
CA SER A 75 4.97 8.16 7.43
C SER A 75 6.38 8.30 6.87
N ALA A 76 7.19 7.25 7.03
CA ALA A 76 8.46 7.07 6.34
C ALA A 76 8.43 5.84 5.41
N CYS A 77 9.30 5.84 4.40
CA CYS A 77 9.45 4.71 3.48
C CYS A 77 10.08 3.50 4.20
N PRO A 78 9.49 2.30 4.15
CA PRO A 78 10.03 1.12 4.83
C PRO A 78 11.14 0.41 4.04
N TYR A 79 11.62 0.97 2.93
CA TYR A 79 12.63 0.32 2.10
C TYR A 79 13.95 0.21 2.88
N PRO A 80 14.49 -1.01 3.10
CA PRO A 80 15.53 -1.24 4.11
C PRO A 80 16.89 -0.64 3.77
N PHE A 81 17.17 -0.38 2.50
CA PHE A 81 18.48 0.12 2.07
C PHE A 81 18.52 1.65 1.99
N ALA A 82 17.61 2.25 1.21
CA ALA A 82 17.60 3.69 0.95
C ALA A 82 16.16 4.21 0.93
N PRO A 83 15.56 4.50 2.11
CA PRO A 83 14.20 5.03 2.20
C PRO A 83 13.95 6.15 1.19
N LYS A 84 12.89 6.03 0.40
CA LYS A 84 12.58 7.00 -0.66
C LYS A 84 12.15 8.36 -0.11
N TRP A 85 11.69 8.38 1.14
CA TRP A 85 11.42 9.58 1.93
C TRP A 85 11.52 9.26 3.43
N SER A 86 11.71 10.32 4.21
CA SER A 86 11.62 10.35 5.68
C SER A 86 10.46 11.23 6.13
#